data_AF-D6ADR5-F1
#
_entry.id   AF-D6ADR5-F1
#
_cell.length_a   1.000
_cell.length_b   1.000
_cell.length_c   1.000
_cell.angle_alpha   90.00
_cell.angle_beta   90.00
_cell.angle_gamma   90.00
#
_symmetry.space_group_name_H-M   'P 1'
#
loop_
_entity.id
_entity.type
_entity.pdbx_description
1 polymer ?
#
loop_
_entity_poly.entity_id
_entity_poly.type
_entity_poly.pdbx_seq_one_letter_code
_entity_poly.pdbx_strand_id
1 'polypeptide(L)'
;MRIGLGLWWLESWRHKDRKGWFERGTGIAWAADIAGKHRWGVVRTGFRRVVEPRPKLIAYVVVYAELALGLGLVTGFLTPVALVAGLLLNLLYLTLMIHDWAEQGQNAMMALISLVALFTMAWQTWSLDAAFGLFL
;
A
#
# COMPACT_ATOMS: atom_id res chain seq x y z
N MET A 1 -5.62 -16.81 0.08
CA MET A 1 -5.92 -15.37 -0.12
C MET A 1 -4.82 -14.48 0.45
N ARG A 2 -4.56 -14.50 1.77
CA ARG A 2 -3.53 -13.66 2.44
C ARG A 2 -2.13 -13.75 1.80
N ILE A 3 -1.60 -14.97 1.66
CA ILE A 3 -0.26 -15.19 1.07
C ILE A 3 -0.22 -14.71 -0.39
N GLY A 4 -1.28 -14.94 -1.17
CA GLY A 4 -1.37 -14.47 -2.56
C GLY A 4 -1.36 -12.94 -2.66
N LEU A 5 -2.07 -12.24 -1.76
CA LEU A 5 -2.03 -10.77 -1.66
C LEU A 5 -0.62 -10.29 -1.25
N GLY A 6 0.03 -10.98 -0.30
CA GLY A 6 1.40 -10.65 0.09
C GLY A 6 2.42 -10.84 -1.04
N LEU A 7 2.32 -11.94 -1.78
CA LEU A 7 3.15 -12.19 -2.97
C LEU A 7 2.94 -11.13 -4.05
N TRP A 8 1.70 -10.66 -4.24
CA TRP A 8 1.42 -9.55 -5.16
C TRP A 8 2.16 -8.28 -4.77
N TRP A 9 2.14 -7.91 -3.49
CA TRP A 9 2.88 -6.75 -2.98
C TRP A 9 4.40 -6.91 -3.14
N LEU A 10 4.93 -8.12 -2.91
CA LEU A 10 6.34 -8.42 -3.14
C LEU A 10 6.71 -8.32 -4.63
N GLU A 11 5.84 -8.78 -5.52
CA GLU A 11 6.06 -8.69 -6.96
C GLU A 11 6.00 -7.23 -7.46
N SER A 12 5.06 -6.44 -6.92
CA SER A 12 4.97 -5.00 -7.16
C SER A 12 6.23 -4.27 -6.69
N TRP A 13 6.73 -4.60 -5.50
CA TRP A 13 7.98 -4.07 -4.99
C TRP A 13 9.19 -4.47 -5.85
N ARG A 14 9.24 -5.73 -6.33
CA ARG A 14 10.32 -6.24 -7.17
C ARG A 14 10.38 -5.53 -8.52
N HIS A 15 9.23 -5.29 -9.14
CA HIS A 15 9.12 -4.63 -10.44
C HIS A 15 9.29 -3.10 -10.39
N LYS A 16 9.24 -2.50 -9.20
CA LYS A 16 9.39 -1.05 -9.05
C LYS A 16 10.84 -0.63 -9.32
N ASP A 17 11.05 0.28 -10.28
CA ASP A 17 12.37 0.85 -10.58
C ASP A 17 12.82 1.76 -9.44
N ARG A 18 13.52 1.16 -8.47
CA ARG A 18 14.06 1.82 -7.27
C ARG A 18 15.01 2.97 -7.62
N LYS A 19 15.79 2.86 -8.70
CA LYS A 19 16.71 3.94 -9.13
C LYS A 19 15.92 5.14 -9.62
N GLY A 20 14.92 4.93 -10.48
CA GLY A 20 13.99 5.99 -10.89
C GLY A 20 13.25 6.63 -9.71
N TRP A 21 12.75 5.80 -8.79
CA TRP A 21 11.93 6.22 -7.66
C TRP A 21 12.73 7.03 -6.62
N PHE A 22 13.96 6.62 -6.29
CA PHE A 22 14.79 7.29 -5.27
C PHE A 22 15.68 8.40 -5.83
N GLU A 23 16.30 8.20 -7.01
CA GLU A 23 17.29 9.14 -7.55
C GLU A 23 16.62 10.28 -8.33
N ARG A 24 15.58 9.95 -9.12
CA ARG A 24 14.89 10.94 -9.97
C ARG A 24 13.62 11.51 -9.33
N GLY A 25 13.17 10.95 -8.20
CA GLY A 25 11.96 11.40 -7.49
C GLY A 25 10.68 11.31 -8.34
N THR A 26 10.71 10.52 -9.42
CA THR A 26 9.63 10.46 -10.43
C THR A 26 8.31 10.03 -9.83
N GLY A 27 8.33 9.11 -8.85
CA GLY A 27 7.12 8.66 -8.16
C GLY A 27 6.44 9.77 -7.35
N ILE A 28 7.22 10.68 -6.75
CA ILE A 28 6.66 11.81 -5.98
C ILE A 28 6.31 12.98 -6.89
N ALA A 29 7.07 13.22 -7.96
CA ALA A 29 6.69 14.19 -8.98
C ALA A 29 5.37 13.78 -9.66
N TRP A 30 5.19 12.49 -9.96
CA TRP A 30 3.94 11.92 -10.47
C TRP A 30 2.79 12.09 -9.46
N ALA A 31 3.02 11.74 -8.19
CA ALA A 31 2.01 11.90 -7.15
C ALA A 31 1.67 13.39 -6.90
N ALA A 32 2.65 14.30 -7.03
CA ALA A 32 2.45 15.74 -6.93
C ALA A 32 1.64 16.29 -8.11
N ASP A 33 1.90 15.83 -9.33
CA ASP A 33 1.15 16.22 -10.53
C ASP A 33 -0.31 15.77 -10.45
N ILE A 34 -0.55 14.54 -9.99
CA ILE A 34 -1.90 14.01 -9.75
C ILE A 34 -2.60 14.76 -8.62
N ALA A 35 -1.93 14.96 -7.49
CA ALA A 35 -2.51 15.71 -6.36
C ALA A 35 -2.81 17.18 -6.72
N GLY A 36 -2.01 17.78 -7.61
CA GLY A 36 -2.21 19.12 -8.12
C GLY A 36 -3.43 19.26 -9.04
N LYS A 37 -3.71 18.23 -9.85
CA LYS A 37 -4.87 18.14 -10.75
C LYS A 37 -6.14 17.60 -10.09
N HIS A 38 -6.04 17.14 -8.85
CA HIS A 38 -7.15 16.50 -8.15
C HIS A 38 -8.26 17.49 -7.77
N ARG A 39 -9.52 17.08 -7.93
CA ARG A 39 -10.69 17.94 -7.63
C ARG A 39 -10.86 18.19 -6.13
N TRP A 40 -10.28 17.34 -5.28
CA TRP A 40 -10.42 17.43 -3.82
C TRP A 40 -9.26 18.18 -3.18
N GLY A 41 -9.55 19.40 -2.69
CA GLY A 41 -8.55 20.24 -2.02
C GLY A 41 -7.85 19.56 -0.83
N VAL A 42 -8.52 18.64 -0.14
CA VAL A 42 -7.95 17.87 0.98
C VAL A 42 -6.76 17.00 0.54
N VAL A 43 -6.84 16.37 -0.64
CA VAL A 43 -5.74 15.54 -1.20
C VAL A 43 -4.53 16.42 -1.49
N ARG A 44 -4.77 17.57 -2.14
CA ARG A 44 -3.73 18.55 -2.44
C ARG A 44 -3.07 19.10 -1.17
N THR A 45 -3.86 19.50 -0.17
CA THR A 45 -3.33 20.04 1.10
C THR A 45 -2.60 18.98 1.91
N GLY A 46 -3.09 17.73 1.94
CA GLY A 46 -2.42 16.62 2.58
C GLY A 46 -1.06 16.33 1.95
N PHE A 47 -1.00 16.28 0.61
CA PHE A 47 0.24 16.09 -0.12
C PHE A 47 1.26 17.20 0.16
N ARG A 48 0.83 18.47 0.12
CA ARG A 48 1.69 19.62 0.43
C ARG A 48 2.24 19.61 1.86
N ARG A 49 1.48 19.13 2.83
CA ARG A 49 1.92 19.12 4.24
C ARG A 49 2.80 17.94 4.60
N VAL A 50 2.55 16.78 3.99
CA VAL A 50 3.20 15.52 4.40
C VAL A 50 4.31 15.11 3.44
N VAL A 51 4.10 15.28 2.13
CA VAL A 51 4.98 14.75 1.09
C VAL A 51 5.98 15.80 0.61
N GLU A 52 5.53 17.02 0.34
CA GLU A 52 6.35 18.12 -0.18
C GLU A 52 7.55 18.51 0.73
N PRO A 53 7.45 18.49 2.07
CA PRO A 53 8.59 18.85 2.92
C PRO A 53 9.72 17.82 2.92
N ARG A 54 9.41 16.54 2.63
CA ARG A 54 10.37 15.42 2.75
C ARG A 54 10.17 14.38 1.64
N PRO A 55 10.27 14.75 0.36
CA PRO A 55 9.93 13.86 -0.75
C PRO A 55 10.78 12.59 -0.73
N LYS A 56 12.11 12.70 -0.66
CA LYS A 56 12.99 11.52 -0.64
C LYS A 56 12.64 10.53 0.47
N LEU A 57 12.39 11.03 1.69
CA LEU A 57 12.02 10.17 2.81
C LEU A 57 10.68 9.47 2.59
N ILE A 58 9.68 10.19 2.08
CA ILE A 58 8.38 9.57 1.78
C ILE A 58 8.51 8.52 0.68
N ALA A 59 9.37 8.72 -0.32
CA ALA A 59 9.63 7.70 -1.34
C ALA A 59 10.19 6.42 -0.71
N TYR A 60 11.12 6.54 0.24
CA TYR A 60 11.62 5.40 1.02
C TYR A 60 10.53 4.76 1.87
N VAL A 61 9.73 5.56 2.59
CA VAL A 61 8.63 5.04 3.42
C VAL A 61 7.66 4.22 2.59
N VAL A 62 7.23 4.70 1.41
CA VAL A 62 6.29 3.97 0.56
C VAL A 62 6.89 2.65 0.08
N VAL A 63 8.13 2.67 -0.42
CA VAL A 63 8.78 1.45 -0.94
C VAL A 63 9.01 0.42 0.16
N TYR A 64 9.45 0.84 1.35
CA TYR A 64 9.63 -0.07 2.48
C TYR A 64 8.30 -0.52 3.09
N ALA A 65 7.25 0.30 3.04
CA ALA A 65 5.91 -0.09 3.45
C ALA A 65 5.36 -1.20 2.53
N GLU A 66 5.51 -1.10 1.22
CA GLU A 66 5.10 -2.16 0.27
C GLU A 66 5.83 -3.48 0.54
N LEU A 67 7.14 -3.42 0.81
CA LEU A 67 7.92 -4.60 1.20
C LEU A 67 7.44 -5.19 2.53
N ALA A 68 7.26 -4.35 3.55
CA ALA A 68 6.81 -4.78 4.86
C ALA A 68 5.40 -5.39 4.81
N LEU A 69 4.50 -4.84 3.99
CA LEU A 69 3.18 -5.39 3.73
C LEU A 69 3.25 -6.75 3.05
N GLY A 70 4.06 -6.87 1.99
CA GLY A 70 4.27 -8.13 1.29
C GLY A 70 4.79 -9.21 2.24
N LEU A 71 5.83 -8.88 3.01
CA LEU A 71 6.40 -9.81 3.99
C LEU A 71 5.42 -10.15 5.11
N GLY A 72 4.79 -9.15 5.73
CA GLY A 72 3.84 -9.35 6.84
C GLY A 72 2.63 -10.19 6.44
N LEU A 73 2.11 -10.01 5.22
CA LEU A 73 1.00 -10.82 4.69
C LEU A 73 1.45 -12.22 4.27
N VAL A 74 2.68 -12.42 3.80
CA VAL A 74 3.20 -13.77 3.49
C VAL A 74 3.46 -14.54 4.77
N THR A 75 4.27 -13.99 5.69
CA THR A 75 4.65 -14.66 6.94
C THR A 75 3.51 -14.71 7.94
N GLY A 76 2.51 -13.83 7.81
CA GLY A 76 1.43 -13.68 8.77
C GLY A 76 1.94 -13.14 10.10
N PHE A 77 2.76 -12.09 10.06
CA PHE A 77 3.26 -11.38 11.24
C PHE A 77 2.66 -9.97 11.26
N LEU A 78 2.03 -9.60 12.38
CA LEU A 78 1.21 -8.39 12.51
C LEU A 78 0.16 -8.30 11.38
N THR A 79 -0.43 -9.43 11.02
CA THR A 79 -1.39 -9.57 9.91
C THR A 79 -2.52 -8.53 9.94
N PRO A 80 -3.22 -8.24 11.06
CA PRO A 80 -4.27 -7.22 11.06
C PRO A 80 -3.73 -5.82 10.72
N VAL A 81 -2.53 -5.49 11.21
CA VAL A 81 -1.87 -4.21 10.90
C VAL A 81 -1.50 -4.16 9.42
N ALA A 82 -0.95 -5.25 8.87
CA ALA A 82 -0.61 -5.34 7.46
C ALA A 82 -1.85 -5.26 6.55
N LEU A 83 -2.97 -5.88 6.94
CA LEU A 83 -4.23 -5.79 6.20
C LEU A 83 -4.82 -4.39 6.22
N VAL A 84 -4.79 -3.71 7.37
CA VAL A 84 -5.26 -2.32 7.49
C VAL A 84 -4.38 -1.37 6.69
N ALA A 85 -3.06 -1.50 6.80
CA ALA A 85 -2.14 -0.66 6.04
C ALA A 85 -2.23 -0.92 4.52
N GLY A 86 -2.39 -2.19 4.11
CA GLY A 86 -2.65 -2.56 2.72
C GLY A 86 -3.98 -2.00 2.20
N LEU A 87 -5.04 -2.04 3.00
CA LEU A 87 -6.33 -1.44 2.68
C LEU A 87 -6.20 0.07 2.50
N LEU A 88 -5.53 0.77 3.43
CA LEU A 88 -5.32 2.21 3.35
C LEU A 88 -4.51 2.60 2.11
N LEU A 89 -3.45 1.87 1.76
CA LEU A 89 -2.68 2.13 0.53
C LEU A 89 -3.55 1.95 -0.72
N ASN A 90 -4.34 0.88 -0.80
CA ASN A 90 -5.24 0.67 -1.93
C ASN A 90 -6.30 1.78 -2.04
N LEU A 91 -6.83 2.27 -0.92
CA LEU A 91 -7.78 3.40 -0.92
C LEU A 91 -7.12 4.72 -1.34
N LEU A 92 -5.86 4.95 -0.94
CA LEU A 92 -5.08 6.10 -1.40
C LEU A 92 -4.81 6.01 -2.90
N TYR A 93 -4.42 4.84 -3.40
CA TYR A 93 -4.23 4.62 -4.84
C TYR A 93 -5.54 4.76 -5.61
N LEU A 94 -6.65 4.21 -5.13
CA LEU A 94 -7.98 4.43 -5.72
C LEU A 94 -8.31 5.91 -5.83
N THR A 95 -8.06 6.66 -4.77
CA THR A 95 -8.33 8.10 -4.75
C THR A 95 -7.44 8.83 -5.75
N LEU A 96 -6.14 8.53 -5.78
CA LEU A 96 -5.19 9.19 -6.69
C LEU A 96 -5.42 8.82 -8.16
N MET A 97 -5.67 7.55 -8.45
CA MET A 97 -5.85 6.99 -9.79
C MET A 97 -7.32 7.01 -10.26
N ILE A 98 -8.13 7.98 -9.78
CA ILE A 98 -9.54 8.13 -10.18
C ILE A 98 -9.73 8.21 -11.71
N HIS A 99 -8.70 8.61 -12.45
CA HIS A 99 -8.75 8.76 -13.91
C HIS A 99 -8.32 7.51 -14.67
N ASP A 100 -7.66 6.54 -14.02
CA ASP A 100 -7.21 5.29 -14.65
C ASP A 100 -8.12 4.13 -14.24
N TRP A 101 -8.97 3.69 -15.17
CA TRP A 101 -10.00 2.69 -14.92
C TRP A 101 -9.44 1.27 -14.72
N ALA A 102 -8.31 0.93 -15.35
CA ALA A 102 -7.70 -0.38 -15.20
C ALA A 102 -7.05 -0.52 -13.82
N GLU A 103 -6.35 0.52 -13.37
CA GLU A 103 -5.73 0.55 -12.04
C GLU A 103 -6.78 0.64 -10.92
N GLN A 104 -7.94 1.26 -11.17
CA GLN A 104 -9.07 1.23 -10.23
C GLN A 104 -9.57 -0.19 -9.95
N GLY A 105 -9.79 -0.99 -11.00
CA GLY A 105 -10.27 -2.37 -10.86
C GLY A 105 -9.33 -3.21 -10.00
N GLN A 106 -8.02 -3.09 -10.23
CA GLN A 106 -7.01 -3.80 -9.45
C GLN A 106 -6.99 -3.36 -7.98
N ASN A 107 -6.89 -2.06 -7.71
CA ASN A 107 -6.81 -1.55 -6.34
C ASN A 107 -8.12 -1.81 -5.56
N ALA A 108 -9.29 -1.78 -6.22
CA ALA A 108 -10.57 -2.15 -5.63
C ALA A 108 -10.60 -3.62 -5.23
N MET A 109 -10.13 -4.52 -6.09
CA MET A 109 -10.03 -5.95 -5.78
C MET A 109 -9.05 -6.22 -4.63
N MET A 110 -7.90 -5.56 -4.63
CA MET A 110 -6.92 -5.68 -3.54
C MET A 110 -7.46 -5.13 -2.21
N ALA A 111 -8.19 -4.01 -2.24
CA ALA A 111 -8.88 -3.46 -1.07
C ALA A 111 -9.95 -4.43 -0.55
N LEU A 112 -10.78 -4.99 -1.43
CA LEU A 112 -11.82 -5.94 -1.07
C LEU A 112 -11.22 -7.21 -0.45
N ILE A 113 -10.17 -7.77 -1.03
CA ILE A 113 -9.47 -8.94 -0.48
C ILE A 113 -8.90 -8.60 0.90
N SER A 114 -8.33 -7.40 1.08
CA SER A 114 -7.80 -6.95 2.37
C SER A 114 -8.90 -6.83 3.43
N LEU A 115 -10.05 -6.27 3.06
CA LEU A 115 -11.22 -6.11 3.93
C LEU A 115 -11.81 -7.46 4.33
N VAL A 116 -12.04 -8.35 3.36
CA VAL A 116 -12.54 -9.71 3.62
C VAL A 116 -11.57 -10.45 4.51
N ALA A 117 -10.27 -10.45 4.19
CA ALA A 117 -9.26 -11.12 5.01
C ALA A 117 -9.18 -10.58 6.45
N LEU A 118 -9.49 -9.28 6.65
CA LEU A 118 -9.58 -8.67 7.97
C LEU A 118 -10.77 -9.23 8.76
N PHE A 119 -11.96 -9.25 8.16
CA PHE A 119 -13.18 -9.72 8.83
C PHE A 119 -13.24 -11.24 9.00
N THR A 120 -12.63 -12.01 8.11
CA THR A 120 -12.55 -13.47 8.22
C THR A 120 -11.41 -13.92 9.13
N MET A 121 -10.72 -13.00 9.81
CA MET A 121 -9.59 -13.29 10.68
C MET A 121 -8.56 -14.21 10.02
N ALA A 122 -8.10 -13.85 8.82
CA ALA A 122 -7.21 -14.69 8.00
C ALA A 122 -5.80 -14.94 8.61
N TRP A 123 -5.56 -14.46 9.84
CA TRP A 123 -4.41 -14.75 10.67
C TRP A 123 -4.61 -15.94 11.61
N GLN A 124 -5.80 -16.51 11.74
CA GLN A 124 -6.03 -17.66 12.63
C GLN A 124 -5.36 -18.96 12.14
N THR A 125 -4.99 -19.03 10.87
CA THR A 125 -4.36 -20.22 10.27
C THR A 125 -3.13 -19.86 9.46
N TRP A 126 -2.06 -20.66 9.57
CA TRP A 126 -0.80 -20.50 8.81
C TRP A 126 -0.19 -19.09 8.96
N SER A 127 -0.14 -18.55 10.17
CA SER A 127 0.44 -17.24 10.47
C SER A 127 1.43 -17.38 11.63
N LEU A 128 2.45 -16.51 11.65
CA LEU A 128 3.28 -16.36 12.85
C LEU A 128 2.47 -15.77 14.01
N ASP A 129 1.46 -14.94 13.74
CA ASP A 129 0.58 -14.38 14.76
C ASP A 129 -0.10 -15.50 15.58
N ALA A 130 -0.68 -16.50 14.91
CA ALA A 130 -1.30 -17.65 15.56
C ALA A 130 -0.27 -18.53 16.29
N ALA A 131 0.94 -18.68 15.73
CA ALA A 131 2.02 -19.42 16.38
C ALA A 131 2.51 -18.75 17.67
N PHE A 132 2.47 -17.42 17.73
CA PHE A 132 2.84 -16.62 18.92
C PHE A 132 1.66 -16.26 19.82
N GLY A 133 0.43 -16.69 19.49
CA GLY A 133 -0.79 -16.32 20.22
C GLY A 133 -1.15 -14.83 20.16
N LEU A 134 -0.63 -14.12 19.15
CA LEU A 134 -0.96 -12.72 18.89
C LEU A 134 -2.31 -12.62 18.18
N PHE A 135 -3.21 -11.77 18.69
CA PHE A 135 -4.55 -11.53 18.15
C PHE A 135 -5.47 -12.77 18.09
N LEU A 136 -5.44 -13.58 19.17
CA LEU A 136 -6.35 -14.71 19.43
C LEU A 136 -7.81 -14.28 19.51
#